data_AF-A0A7C4QBE0-F1
#
_entry.id   AF-A0A7C4QBE0-F1
#
_cell.length_a   1.000
_cell.length_b   1.000
_cell.length_c   1.000
_cell.angle_alpha   90.00
_cell.angle_beta   90.00
_cell.angle_gamma   90.00
#
_symmetry.space_group_name_H-M   'P 1'
#
loop_
_entity.id
_entity.type
_entity.pdbx_description
1 polymer ?
#
loop_
_entity_poly.entity_id
_entity_poly.type
_entity_poly.pdbx_seq_one_letter_code
_entity_poly.pdbx_strand_id
1 'polypeptide(L)'
;MTTPRWWPAARMAALAGGVLAVLLVMTAYGGTASPGPLFVLGVGALAALLVVFGLAVWWLYFSPLPAAPARATLSADALQGLAILVVLAGLLFCTGAFWDEIWHRLYGVVLVLNDFWWRPHILMYGSMALMALFAVGGLLVVLRGYGGLREKFRAAPSVGLLGLTSAYLALAAPSDELWHRLYGLDITAWSLPHLMFGLGTALVMLAAASLQASLLPKTSWRGPGGLRLGEVLILILYMVAALFIMQVVITEWEVFRPVTGFGPERDAFTQAFWDRPEWMYPAALIAIAVFLGQLAVCTLRRAGVATLLALLVLGFRAGMLSFFDLSGSPMRQPIVSQLLILAPAVAIDAWYALRLRQAESAATLIGGSLAGAAAFVLISLPLLPQFLSYPRVNAETVPAMVGWGLLLALWSGWLGARLGGWVGGREGLAGPAAVNPRVAWLGAGALGAFVAFALFFILTAAPPA
;
A
#
# COMPACT_ATOMS: atom_id res chain seq x y z
N MET A 1 -19.12 -8.32 -20.12
CA MET A 1 -19.36 -7.80 -18.76
C MET A 1 -20.60 -6.92 -18.85
N THR A 2 -21.76 -7.44 -18.45
CA THR A 2 -22.81 -6.52 -17.98
C THR A 2 -22.14 -5.70 -16.88
N THR A 3 -22.07 -4.39 -17.05
CA THR A 3 -21.72 -3.52 -15.93
C THR A 3 -22.56 -4.00 -14.75
N PRO A 4 -21.97 -4.29 -13.57
CA PRO A 4 -22.79 -4.55 -12.41
C PRO A 4 -23.70 -3.33 -12.29
N ARG A 5 -25.01 -3.49 -12.54
CA ARG A 5 -26.01 -2.41 -12.54
C ARG A 5 -26.17 -1.77 -11.14
N TRP A 6 -25.25 -2.05 -10.20
CA TRP A 6 -25.48 -1.96 -8.76
C TRP A 6 -24.18 -1.70 -7.98
N TRP A 7 -23.34 -0.78 -8.46
CA TRP A 7 -22.64 0.07 -7.49
C TRP A 7 -23.51 1.30 -7.28
N PRO A 8 -24.48 1.28 -6.33
CA PRO A 8 -25.29 2.45 -6.06
C PRO A 8 -24.37 3.64 -5.81
N ALA A 9 -24.70 4.80 -6.40
CA ALA A 9 -23.91 6.02 -6.29
C ALA A 9 -23.49 6.33 -4.84
N ALA A 10 -24.37 6.02 -3.88
CA ALA A 10 -24.11 6.11 -2.45
C ALA A 10 -22.83 5.39 -1.98
N ARG A 11 -22.50 4.21 -2.54
CA ARG A 11 -21.28 3.48 -2.16
C ARG A 11 -20.01 4.09 -2.75
N MET A 12 -20.08 4.65 -3.96
CA MET A 12 -18.95 5.39 -4.53
C MET A 12 -18.72 6.70 -3.79
N ALA A 13 -19.80 7.39 -3.41
CA ALA A 13 -19.74 8.57 -2.55
C ALA A 13 -19.13 8.25 -1.18
N ALA A 14 -19.53 7.14 -0.55
CA ALA A 14 -18.97 6.71 0.73
C ALA A 14 -17.47 6.36 0.64
N LEU A 15 -17.04 5.75 -0.47
CA LEU A 15 -15.63 5.48 -0.74
C LEU A 15 -14.84 6.78 -0.89
N ALA A 16 -15.28 7.64 -1.82
CA ALA A 16 -14.61 8.89 -2.13
C ALA A 16 -14.57 9.83 -0.91
N GLY A 17 -15.69 9.96 -0.20
CA GLY A 17 -15.79 10.76 1.02
C GLY A 17 -14.90 10.23 2.14
N GLY A 18 -14.83 8.91 2.33
CA GLY A 18 -13.96 8.30 3.35
C GLY A 18 -12.47 8.48 3.02
N VAL A 19 -12.06 8.25 1.76
CA VAL A 19 -10.67 8.49 1.32
C VAL A 19 -10.30 9.97 1.46
N LEU A 20 -11.18 10.88 1.04
CA LEU A 20 -10.97 12.31 1.17
C LEU A 20 -10.86 12.73 2.64
N ALA A 21 -11.71 12.21 3.52
CA ALA A 21 -11.65 12.48 4.95
C ALA A 21 -10.30 12.03 5.55
N VAL A 22 -9.82 10.82 5.21
CA VAL A 22 -8.51 10.34 5.65
C VAL A 22 -7.39 11.27 5.16
N LEU A 23 -7.39 11.62 3.87
CA LEU A 23 -6.36 12.50 3.30
C LEU A 23 -6.38 13.90 3.93
N LEU A 24 -7.57 14.46 4.18
CA LEU A 24 -7.71 15.76 4.83
C LEU A 24 -7.21 15.73 6.28
N VAL A 25 -7.55 14.68 7.04
CA VAL A 25 -7.06 14.52 8.42
C VAL A 25 -5.53 14.36 8.42
N MET A 26 -4.99 13.51 7.54
CA MET A 26 -3.54 13.33 7.44
C MET A 26 -2.82 14.62 7.01
N THR A 27 -3.39 15.39 6.08
CA THR A 27 -2.82 16.68 5.66
C THR A 27 -2.90 17.72 6.77
N ALA A 28 -4.02 17.76 7.52
CA ALA A 28 -4.19 18.69 8.64
C ALA A 28 -3.17 18.44 9.76
N TYR A 29 -2.83 17.18 10.03
CA TYR A 29 -1.83 16.79 11.03
C TYR A 29 -0.42 16.54 10.46
N GLY A 30 -0.27 16.68 9.14
CA GLY A 30 0.99 16.50 8.44
C GLY A 30 1.86 17.75 8.48
N GLY A 31 1.24 18.93 8.53
CA GLY A 31 1.92 20.22 8.65
C GLY A 31 2.85 20.58 7.48
N THR A 32 3.22 21.86 7.39
CA THR A 32 4.35 22.36 6.59
C THR A 32 5.07 23.46 7.36
N ALA A 33 6.37 23.65 7.10
CA ALA A 33 7.22 24.60 7.83
C ALA A 33 6.77 26.05 7.65
N SER A 34 6.08 26.34 6.55
CA SER A 34 5.64 27.69 6.22
C SER A 34 4.34 27.65 5.41
N PRO A 35 3.17 27.44 6.04
CA PRO A 35 1.90 27.46 5.34
C PRO A 35 1.60 28.88 4.86
N GLY A 36 1.57 29.07 3.54
CA GLY A 36 1.24 30.34 2.88
C GLY A 36 0.30 30.16 1.69
N PRO A 37 -0.05 31.23 0.95
CA PRO A 37 -0.93 31.13 -0.21
C PRO A 37 -0.44 30.12 -1.27
N LEU A 38 0.89 30.02 -1.45
CA LEU A 38 1.49 29.04 -2.35
C LEU A 38 1.23 27.60 -1.89
N PHE A 39 1.25 27.32 -0.58
CA PHE A 39 0.97 25.99 -0.04
C PHE A 39 -0.45 25.53 -0.41
N VAL A 40 -1.44 26.42 -0.30
CA VAL A 40 -2.83 26.14 -0.72
C VAL A 40 -2.90 25.82 -2.23
N LEU A 41 -2.13 26.53 -3.05
CA LEU A 41 -2.03 26.23 -4.48
C LEU A 41 -1.39 24.86 -4.73
N GLY A 42 -0.34 24.50 -4.01
CA GLY A 42 0.29 23.17 -4.06
C GLY A 42 -0.69 22.06 -3.71
N VAL A 43 -1.41 22.20 -2.59
CA VAL A 43 -2.47 21.27 -2.19
C VAL A 43 -3.55 21.17 -3.27
N GLY A 44 -3.97 22.31 -3.83
CA GLY A 44 -4.93 22.36 -4.93
C GLY A 44 -4.46 21.63 -6.19
N ALA A 45 -3.18 21.77 -6.57
CA ALA A 45 -2.60 21.11 -7.72
C ALA A 45 -2.52 19.58 -7.53
N LEU A 46 -2.08 19.13 -6.35
CA LEU A 46 -2.03 17.71 -5.99
C LEU A 46 -3.43 17.08 -5.89
N ALA A 47 -4.40 17.80 -5.33
CA ALA A 47 -5.79 17.38 -5.32
C ALA A 47 -6.38 17.32 -6.73
N ALA A 48 -6.06 18.29 -7.60
CA ALA A 48 -6.48 18.27 -9.00
C ALA A 48 -5.91 17.05 -9.74
N LEU A 49 -4.65 16.68 -9.49
CA LEU A 49 -4.05 15.48 -10.06
C LEU A 49 -4.82 14.21 -9.65
N LEU A 50 -5.15 14.06 -8.37
CA LEU A 50 -6.02 12.97 -7.87
C LEU A 50 -7.39 12.95 -8.58
N VAL A 51 -8.05 14.10 -8.70
CA VAL A 51 -9.35 14.23 -9.35
C VAL A 51 -9.27 13.86 -10.83
N VAL A 52 -8.25 14.33 -11.56
CA VAL A 52 -8.05 14.04 -12.99
C VAL A 52 -7.89 12.53 -13.20
N PHE A 53 -7.06 11.85 -12.42
CA PHE A 53 -6.90 10.40 -12.53
C PHE A 53 -8.16 9.63 -12.11
N GLY A 54 -8.87 10.09 -11.07
CA GLY A 54 -10.16 9.53 -10.67
C GLY A 54 -11.22 9.64 -11.78
N LEU A 55 -11.32 10.81 -12.42
CA LEU A 55 -12.20 11.05 -13.57
C LEU A 55 -11.78 10.22 -14.79
N ALA A 56 -10.48 10.10 -15.05
CA ALA A 56 -9.97 9.26 -16.14
C ALA A 56 -10.36 7.79 -15.92
N VAL A 57 -10.19 7.25 -14.71
CA VAL A 57 -10.63 5.89 -14.35
C VAL A 57 -12.15 5.75 -14.52
N TRP A 58 -12.94 6.70 -14.02
CA TRP A 58 -14.39 6.70 -14.20
C TRP A 58 -14.78 6.68 -15.69
N TRP A 59 -14.22 7.60 -16.48
CA TRP A 59 -14.55 7.74 -17.89
C TRP A 59 -14.11 6.51 -18.70
N LEU A 60 -12.89 6.02 -18.48
CA LEU A 60 -12.34 4.87 -19.21
C LEU A 60 -13.06 3.57 -18.87
N TYR A 61 -13.39 3.31 -17.59
CA TYR A 61 -13.87 2.00 -17.14
C TYR A 61 -15.35 1.92 -16.82
N PHE A 62 -15.92 3.00 -16.30
CA PHE A 62 -17.24 2.95 -15.67
C PHE A 62 -18.32 3.72 -16.45
N SER A 63 -17.95 4.69 -17.29
CA SER A 63 -18.92 5.42 -18.12
C SER A 63 -19.70 4.48 -19.06
N PRO A 64 -20.97 4.76 -19.41
CA PRO A 64 -21.73 3.90 -20.32
C PRO A 64 -21.08 3.77 -21.71
N LEU A 65 -21.12 2.55 -22.27
CA LEU A 65 -20.72 2.26 -23.66
C LEU A 65 -21.89 1.70 -24.46
N PRO A 66 -22.01 2.04 -25.75
CA PRO A 66 -23.07 1.53 -26.61
C PRO A 66 -22.94 0.02 -26.89
N ALA A 67 -21.71 -0.50 -26.90
CA ALA A 67 -21.43 -1.92 -27.14
C ALA A 67 -20.37 -2.46 -26.17
N ALA A 68 -20.42 -3.77 -25.91
CA ALA A 68 -19.38 -4.44 -25.16
C ALA A 68 -18.09 -4.53 -26.00
N PRO A 69 -16.93 -4.14 -25.48
CA PRO A 69 -15.68 -4.18 -26.23
C PRO A 69 -15.21 -5.64 -26.42
N ALA A 70 -14.58 -5.89 -27.57
CA ALA A 70 -13.82 -7.11 -27.79
C ALA A 70 -12.67 -7.18 -26.77
N ARG A 71 -12.45 -8.35 -26.15
CA ARG A 71 -11.33 -8.52 -25.21
C ARG A 71 -10.03 -8.61 -25.99
N ALA A 72 -9.03 -7.85 -25.57
CA ALA A 72 -7.67 -8.01 -26.05
C ALA A 72 -7.03 -9.21 -25.35
N THR A 73 -6.39 -10.08 -26.12
CA THR A 73 -5.76 -11.29 -25.61
C THR A 73 -4.26 -11.07 -25.46
N LEU A 74 -3.82 -10.79 -24.24
CA LEU A 74 -2.43 -11.03 -23.85
C LEU A 74 -2.29 -12.49 -23.43
N SER A 75 -1.12 -13.09 -23.65
CA SER A 75 -0.84 -14.43 -23.15
C SER A 75 -0.77 -14.43 -21.62
N ALA A 76 -1.12 -15.58 -21.01
CA ALA A 76 -0.98 -15.78 -19.57
C ALA A 76 0.47 -15.53 -19.10
N ASP A 77 1.44 -15.96 -19.92
CA ASP A 77 2.87 -15.75 -19.68
C ASP A 77 3.26 -14.27 -19.63
N ALA A 78 2.75 -13.46 -20.56
CA ALA A 78 3.03 -12.02 -20.57
C ALA A 78 2.44 -11.33 -19.33
N LEU A 79 1.23 -11.71 -18.95
CA LEU A 79 0.57 -11.20 -17.75
C LEU A 79 1.34 -11.60 -16.48
N GLN A 80 1.74 -12.86 -16.36
CA GLN A 80 2.56 -13.34 -15.24
C GLN A 80 3.90 -12.58 -15.17
N GLY A 81 4.57 -12.41 -16.32
CA GLY A 81 5.81 -11.65 -16.43
C GLY A 81 5.64 -10.21 -15.95
N LEU A 82 4.57 -9.53 -16.36
CA LEU A 82 4.25 -8.18 -15.87
C LEU A 82 4.05 -8.14 -14.35
N ALA A 83 3.31 -9.09 -13.77
CA ALA A 83 3.11 -9.15 -12.33
C ALA A 83 4.44 -9.33 -11.57
N ILE A 84 5.34 -10.18 -12.07
CA ILE A 84 6.69 -10.37 -11.50
C ILE A 84 7.50 -9.08 -11.58
N LEU A 85 7.49 -8.38 -12.72
CA LEU A 85 8.22 -7.12 -12.88
C LEU A 85 7.68 -6.03 -11.93
N VAL A 86 6.36 -5.96 -11.72
CA VAL A 86 5.79 -5.03 -10.73
C VAL A 86 6.20 -5.39 -9.31
N VAL A 87 6.28 -6.68 -8.96
CA VAL A 87 6.83 -7.11 -7.67
C VAL A 87 8.27 -6.64 -7.51
N LEU A 88 9.13 -6.85 -8.52
CA LEU A 88 10.52 -6.42 -8.47
C LEU A 88 10.64 -4.90 -8.31
N ALA A 89 9.83 -4.12 -9.03
CA ALA A 89 9.77 -2.67 -8.87
C ALA A 89 9.32 -2.29 -7.45
N GLY A 90 8.28 -2.94 -6.91
CA GLY A 90 7.81 -2.70 -5.56
C GLY A 90 8.83 -3.01 -4.48
N LEU A 91 9.58 -4.12 -4.63
CA LEU A 91 10.65 -4.51 -3.72
C LEU A 91 11.84 -3.55 -3.80
N LEU A 92 12.26 -3.12 -5.00
CA LEU A 92 13.28 -2.08 -5.18
C LEU A 92 12.90 -0.81 -4.42
N PHE A 93 11.64 -0.37 -4.55
CA PHE A 93 11.15 0.81 -3.85
C PHE A 93 11.17 0.64 -2.34
N CYS A 94 10.58 -0.44 -1.82
CA CYS A 94 10.53 -0.67 -0.37
C CYS A 94 11.93 -0.79 0.23
N THR A 95 12.81 -1.56 -0.40
CA THR A 95 14.19 -1.69 0.05
C THR A 95 14.90 -0.34 0.06
N GLY A 96 14.77 0.44 -1.02
CA GLY A 96 15.32 1.80 -1.10
C GLY A 96 14.76 2.74 -0.04
N ALA A 97 13.44 2.79 0.15
CA ALA A 97 12.78 3.69 1.10
C ALA A 97 13.10 3.38 2.56
N PHE A 98 13.15 2.09 2.94
CA PHE A 98 13.56 1.72 4.30
C PHE A 98 15.03 2.01 4.56
N TRP A 99 15.87 1.80 3.56
CA TRP A 99 17.28 2.13 3.63
C TRP A 99 17.50 3.65 3.73
N ASP A 100 16.76 4.41 2.94
CA ASP A 100 16.76 5.86 2.93
C ASP A 100 16.44 6.44 4.30
N GLU A 101 15.35 5.96 4.90
CA GLU A 101 14.94 6.34 6.24
C GLU A 101 16.04 6.09 7.28
N ILE A 102 16.75 4.96 7.18
CA ILE A 102 17.86 4.63 8.08
C ILE A 102 19.03 5.59 7.84
N TRP A 103 19.35 5.92 6.59
CA TRP A 103 20.44 6.84 6.27
C TRP A 103 20.13 8.28 6.71
N HIS A 104 18.94 8.79 6.48
CA HIS A 104 18.52 10.11 6.97
C HIS A 104 18.61 10.22 8.49
N ARG A 105 18.36 9.11 9.18
CA ARG A 105 18.51 9.01 10.63
C ARG A 105 19.98 9.02 11.04
N LEU A 106 20.83 8.25 10.38
CA LEU A 106 22.26 8.12 10.72
C LEU A 106 23.08 9.38 10.39
N TYR A 107 22.84 9.98 9.23
CA TYR A 107 23.66 11.06 8.70
C TYR A 107 22.99 12.44 8.80
N GLY A 108 21.69 12.47 9.14
CA GLY A 108 20.91 13.69 9.26
C GLY A 108 20.42 14.20 7.90
N VAL A 109 19.19 14.73 7.88
CA VAL A 109 18.61 15.41 6.70
C VAL A 109 19.23 16.80 6.49
N VAL A 110 19.60 17.48 7.59
CA VAL A 110 20.04 18.89 7.57
C VAL A 110 21.55 19.06 7.35
N LEU A 111 22.35 18.03 7.68
CA LEU A 111 23.82 18.10 7.59
C LEU A 111 24.35 17.79 6.19
N VAL A 112 23.55 17.12 5.34
CA VAL A 112 23.95 16.73 4.00
C VAL A 112 23.16 17.54 2.98
N LEU A 113 23.84 18.46 2.29
CA LEU A 113 23.24 19.43 1.35
C LEU A 113 22.73 18.79 0.03
N ASN A 114 23.01 17.51 -0.22
CA ASN A 114 22.61 16.82 -1.45
C ASN A 114 22.48 15.31 -1.24
N ASP A 115 21.26 14.85 -0.96
CA ASP A 115 20.90 13.44 -0.84
C ASP A 115 20.48 12.79 -2.17
N PHE A 116 20.32 13.58 -3.24
CA PHE A 116 19.69 13.14 -4.49
C PHE A 116 20.31 11.85 -5.07
N TRP A 117 21.63 11.68 -4.94
CA TRP A 117 22.38 10.51 -5.45
C TRP A 117 22.73 9.48 -4.38
N TRP A 118 22.08 9.54 -3.22
CA TRP A 118 22.24 8.50 -2.20
C TRP A 118 21.89 7.14 -2.79
N ARG A 119 22.65 6.14 -2.35
CA ARG A 119 22.45 4.76 -2.79
C ARG A 119 21.00 4.26 -2.59
N PRO A 120 20.30 4.53 -1.47
CA PRO A 120 18.88 4.22 -1.36
C PRO A 120 18.01 4.86 -2.45
N HIS A 121 18.24 6.13 -2.78
CA HIS A 121 17.52 6.83 -3.85
C HIS A 121 17.72 6.17 -5.22
N ILE A 122 18.91 5.66 -5.53
CA ILE A 122 19.16 4.94 -6.79
C ILE A 122 18.26 3.70 -6.91
N LEU A 123 18.01 2.96 -5.82
CA LEU A 123 17.05 1.84 -5.84
C LEU A 123 15.61 2.33 -6.06
N MET A 124 15.22 3.42 -5.41
CA MET A 124 13.90 4.03 -5.58
C MET A 124 13.70 4.53 -7.01
N TYR A 125 14.69 5.20 -7.60
CA TYR A 125 14.67 5.64 -9.00
C TYR A 125 14.60 4.48 -9.98
N GLY A 126 15.32 3.38 -9.71
CA GLY A 126 15.20 2.15 -10.49
C GLY A 126 13.78 1.61 -10.49
N SER A 127 13.10 1.63 -9.34
CA SER A 127 11.68 1.31 -9.26
C SER A 127 10.81 2.28 -10.05
N MET A 128 10.98 3.59 -9.85
CA MET A 128 10.21 4.63 -10.55
C MET A 128 10.36 4.53 -12.08
N ALA A 129 11.56 4.24 -12.56
CA ALA A 129 11.82 4.00 -13.98
C ALA A 129 11.02 2.80 -14.51
N LEU A 130 10.98 1.69 -13.76
CA LEU A 130 10.13 0.54 -14.10
C LEU A 130 8.63 0.91 -14.11
N MET A 131 8.17 1.70 -13.13
CA MET A 131 6.78 2.18 -13.10
C MET A 131 6.45 3.06 -14.31
N ALA A 132 7.35 3.96 -14.72
CA ALA A 132 7.19 4.75 -15.93
C ALA A 132 7.13 3.85 -17.19
N LEU A 133 7.94 2.79 -17.25
CA LEU A 133 7.85 1.80 -18.32
C LEU A 133 6.52 1.02 -18.31
N PHE A 134 5.95 0.70 -17.15
CA PHE A 134 4.61 0.10 -17.08
C PHE A 134 3.51 1.07 -17.52
N ALA A 135 3.65 2.36 -17.20
CA ALA A 135 2.74 3.40 -17.67
C ALA A 135 2.72 3.47 -19.21
N VAL A 136 3.90 3.64 -19.82
CA VAL A 136 4.05 3.73 -21.27
C VAL A 136 3.71 2.41 -21.95
N GLY A 137 4.27 1.30 -21.48
CA GLY A 137 4.06 -0.03 -22.06
C GLY A 137 2.60 -0.49 -21.97
N GLY A 138 1.95 -0.26 -20.82
CA GLY A 138 0.53 -0.55 -20.63
C GLY A 138 -0.35 0.26 -21.57
N LEU A 139 -0.06 1.55 -21.73
CA LEU A 139 -0.75 2.41 -22.70
C LEU A 139 -0.54 1.93 -24.14
N LEU A 140 0.69 1.62 -24.54
CA LEU A 140 0.99 1.11 -25.88
C LEU A 140 0.24 -0.20 -26.19
N VAL A 141 0.15 -1.11 -25.22
CA VAL A 141 -0.61 -2.36 -25.37
C VAL A 141 -2.10 -2.07 -25.55
N VAL A 142 -2.66 -1.20 -24.71
CA VAL A 142 -4.08 -0.82 -24.80
C VAL A 142 -4.40 -0.15 -26.15
N LEU A 143 -3.53 0.74 -26.62
CA LEU A 143 -3.77 1.54 -27.82
C LEU A 143 -3.72 0.74 -29.14
N ARG A 144 -3.15 -0.48 -29.15
CA ARG A 144 -3.07 -1.36 -30.34
C ARG A 144 -4.41 -1.92 -30.81
N GLY A 145 -5.44 -1.92 -29.97
CA GLY A 145 -6.76 -2.43 -30.33
C GLY A 145 -7.52 -1.54 -31.34
N TYR A 146 -8.60 -2.07 -31.90
CA TYR A 146 -9.58 -1.30 -32.69
C TYR A 146 -10.65 -0.68 -31.78
N GLY A 147 -11.32 0.37 -32.28
CA GLY A 147 -12.38 1.10 -31.55
C GLY A 147 -11.90 2.36 -30.86
N GLY A 148 -12.79 3.00 -30.10
CA GLY A 148 -12.48 4.19 -29.31
C GLY A 148 -11.62 3.90 -28.08
N LEU A 149 -11.12 4.96 -27.44
CA LEU A 149 -10.19 4.84 -26.30
C LEU A 149 -10.79 4.02 -25.14
N ARG A 150 -12.08 4.20 -24.85
CA ARG A 150 -12.78 3.50 -23.78
C ARG A 150 -12.92 2.01 -24.07
N GLU A 151 -13.25 1.65 -25.32
CA GLU A 151 -13.34 0.26 -25.77
C GLU A 151 -11.98 -0.43 -25.61
N LYS A 152 -10.90 0.24 -26.02
CA LYS A 152 -9.53 -0.26 -25.89
C LYS A 152 -9.12 -0.51 -24.43
N PHE A 153 -9.35 0.45 -23.53
CA PHE A 153 -9.03 0.29 -22.11
C PHE A 153 -9.82 -0.85 -21.46
N ARG A 154 -11.08 -1.06 -21.86
CA ARG A 154 -11.93 -2.15 -21.37
C ARG A 154 -11.66 -3.49 -22.04
N ALA A 155 -10.95 -3.51 -23.18
CA ALA A 155 -10.47 -4.72 -23.83
C ALA A 155 -9.35 -5.39 -23.01
N ALA A 156 -8.47 -4.60 -22.38
CA ALA A 156 -7.36 -5.06 -21.53
C ALA A 156 -7.37 -4.37 -20.15
N PRO A 157 -8.41 -4.58 -19.32
CA PRO A 157 -8.69 -3.69 -18.20
C PRO A 157 -7.61 -3.67 -17.13
N SER A 158 -7.02 -4.82 -16.81
CA SER A 158 -5.97 -4.92 -15.79
C SER A 158 -4.68 -4.23 -16.23
N VAL A 159 -4.32 -4.32 -17.51
CA VAL A 159 -3.11 -3.68 -18.06
C VAL A 159 -3.29 -2.18 -18.22
N GLY A 160 -4.47 -1.74 -18.70
CA GLY A 160 -4.79 -0.31 -18.72
C GLY A 160 -4.80 0.30 -17.32
N LEU A 161 -5.28 -0.44 -16.31
CA LEU A 161 -5.36 0.06 -14.94
C LEU A 161 -3.96 0.17 -14.35
N LEU A 162 -3.12 -0.87 -14.56
CA LEU A 162 -1.70 -0.83 -14.20
C LEU A 162 -0.99 0.36 -14.85
N GLY A 163 -1.25 0.63 -16.14
CA GLY A 163 -0.68 1.77 -16.85
C GLY A 163 -1.09 3.11 -16.23
N LEU A 164 -2.37 3.30 -15.92
CA LEU A 164 -2.89 4.54 -15.31
C LEU A 164 -2.37 4.74 -13.88
N THR A 165 -2.39 3.70 -13.04
CA THR A 165 -1.90 3.82 -11.66
C THR A 165 -0.40 4.06 -11.64
N SER A 166 0.35 3.48 -12.59
CA SER A 166 1.79 3.72 -12.72
C SER A 166 2.08 5.12 -13.26
N ALA A 167 1.25 5.66 -14.16
CA ALA A 167 1.37 7.03 -14.63
C ALA A 167 1.11 8.04 -13.50
N TYR A 168 0.09 7.79 -12.66
CA TYR A 168 -0.16 8.57 -11.45
C TYR A 168 1.06 8.57 -10.52
N LEU A 169 1.60 7.38 -10.22
CA LEU A 169 2.78 7.25 -9.35
C LEU A 169 4.03 7.91 -9.94
N ALA A 170 4.26 7.81 -11.25
CA ALA A 170 5.38 8.44 -11.92
C ALA A 170 5.31 9.99 -11.86
N LEU A 171 4.10 10.56 -11.78
CA LEU A 171 3.89 12.00 -11.58
C LEU A 171 4.02 12.43 -10.11
N ALA A 172 3.88 11.51 -9.15
CA ALA A 172 4.07 11.83 -7.73
C ALA A 172 5.52 12.23 -7.42
N ALA A 173 6.51 11.58 -8.04
CA ALA A 173 7.93 11.86 -7.79
C ALA A 173 8.41 13.28 -8.13
N PRO A 174 8.20 13.82 -9.36
CA PRO A 174 8.54 15.21 -9.62
C PRO A 174 7.71 16.19 -8.79
N SER A 175 6.52 15.77 -8.31
CA SER A 175 5.68 16.60 -7.46
C SER A 175 6.26 16.78 -6.05
N ASP A 176 6.91 15.75 -5.52
CA ASP A 176 7.60 15.76 -4.22
C ASP A 176 8.83 16.70 -4.24
N GLU A 177 9.70 16.54 -5.24
CA GLU A 177 10.84 17.46 -5.44
C GLU A 177 10.37 18.92 -5.62
N LEU A 178 9.34 19.14 -6.44
CA LEU A 178 8.78 20.47 -6.64
C LEU A 178 8.20 21.03 -5.33
N TRP A 179 7.54 20.19 -4.55
CA TRP A 179 6.98 20.55 -3.25
C TRP A 179 8.08 21.02 -2.30
N HIS A 180 9.19 20.29 -2.20
CA HIS A 180 10.31 20.69 -1.35
C HIS A 180 10.95 22.01 -1.78
N ARG A 181 11.09 22.24 -3.10
CA ARG A 181 11.63 23.50 -3.63
C ARG A 181 10.74 24.71 -3.37
N LEU A 182 9.42 24.52 -3.38
CA LEU A 182 8.45 25.60 -3.22
C LEU A 182 8.10 25.88 -1.76
N TYR A 183 8.05 24.85 -0.91
CA TYR A 183 7.49 24.92 0.44
C TYR A 183 8.47 24.56 1.55
N GLY A 184 9.68 24.11 1.20
CA GLY A 184 10.69 23.64 2.14
C GLY A 184 10.57 22.15 2.44
N LEU A 185 11.43 21.68 3.35
CA LEU A 185 11.44 20.29 3.78
C LEU A 185 10.10 19.90 4.41
N ASP A 186 9.70 18.65 4.19
CA ASP A 186 8.52 18.12 4.83
C ASP A 186 8.72 18.06 6.33
N ILE A 187 7.75 18.62 7.05
CA ILE A 187 7.73 18.50 8.50
C ILE A 187 7.52 17.03 8.87
N THR A 188 6.65 16.30 8.18
CA THR A 188 6.28 14.92 8.54
C THR A 188 6.19 14.00 7.31
N ALA A 189 6.23 12.69 7.55
CA ALA A 189 5.91 11.65 6.58
C ALA A 189 4.46 11.72 6.06
N TRP A 190 3.62 12.58 6.64
CA TRP A 190 2.23 12.81 6.23
C TRP A 190 2.06 14.03 5.32
N SER A 191 3.14 14.55 4.78
CA SER A 191 3.07 15.51 3.69
C SER A 191 2.25 14.94 2.53
N LEU A 192 1.55 15.81 1.81
CA LEU A 192 0.67 15.39 0.72
C LEU A 192 1.41 14.60 -0.38
N PRO A 193 2.63 14.95 -0.81
CA PRO A 193 3.42 14.13 -1.72
C PRO A 193 3.68 12.70 -1.21
N HIS A 194 4.08 12.52 0.05
CA HIS A 194 4.28 11.20 0.65
C HIS A 194 2.99 10.37 0.69
N LEU A 195 1.85 11.00 1.01
CA LEU A 195 0.54 10.34 0.97
C LEU A 195 0.18 9.89 -0.45
N MET A 196 0.48 10.71 -1.46
CA MET A 196 0.26 10.40 -2.87
C MET A 196 1.15 9.27 -3.36
N PHE A 197 2.43 9.26 -2.96
CA PHE A 197 3.29 8.11 -3.17
C PHE A 197 2.70 6.86 -2.53
N GLY A 198 2.34 6.94 -1.25
CA GLY A 198 1.74 5.86 -0.46
C GLY A 198 0.58 5.20 -1.19
N LEU A 199 -0.38 6.04 -1.58
CA LEU A 199 -1.56 5.65 -2.33
C LEU A 199 -1.20 5.11 -3.72
N GLY A 200 -0.32 5.78 -4.47
CA GLY A 200 0.06 5.41 -5.82
C GLY A 200 0.71 4.03 -5.88
N THR A 201 1.66 3.75 -4.99
CA THR A 201 2.29 2.44 -4.85
C THR A 201 1.26 1.37 -4.50
N ALA A 202 0.37 1.62 -3.53
CA ALA A 202 -0.69 0.69 -3.17
C ALA A 202 -1.64 0.39 -4.35
N LEU A 203 -2.00 1.41 -5.15
CA LEU A 203 -2.84 1.27 -6.33
C LEU A 203 -2.15 0.45 -7.44
N VAL A 204 -0.86 0.66 -7.67
CA VAL A 204 -0.07 -0.15 -8.62
C VAL A 204 -0.02 -1.61 -8.19
N MET A 205 0.26 -1.88 -6.90
CA MET A 205 0.27 -3.24 -6.36
C MET A 205 -1.11 -3.90 -6.47
N LEU A 206 -2.21 -3.15 -6.23
CA LEU A 206 -3.57 -3.65 -6.39
C LEU A 206 -3.92 -3.95 -7.86
N ALA A 207 -3.48 -3.10 -8.79
CA ALA A 207 -3.67 -3.32 -10.22
C ALA A 207 -2.93 -4.58 -10.70
N ALA A 208 -1.68 -4.76 -10.26
CA ALA A 208 -0.91 -5.98 -10.52
C ALA A 208 -1.51 -7.22 -9.84
N ALA A 209 -2.06 -7.10 -8.63
CA ALA A 209 -2.75 -8.19 -7.96
C ALA A 209 -4.02 -8.59 -8.71
N SER A 210 -4.77 -7.61 -9.24
CA SER A 210 -5.91 -7.85 -10.12
C SER A 210 -5.51 -8.50 -11.45
N LEU A 211 -4.34 -8.16 -11.97
CA LEU A 211 -3.78 -8.78 -13.16
C LEU A 211 -3.43 -10.26 -12.85
N GLN A 212 -2.71 -10.52 -11.77
CA GLN A 212 -2.32 -11.87 -11.35
C GLN A 212 -3.53 -12.75 -10.99
N ALA A 213 -4.53 -12.18 -10.29
CA ALA A 213 -5.75 -12.90 -9.94
C ALA A 213 -6.53 -13.36 -11.18
N SER A 214 -6.44 -12.62 -12.29
CA SER A 214 -7.08 -13.01 -13.56
C SER A 214 -6.45 -14.24 -14.24
N LEU A 215 -5.29 -14.70 -13.75
CA LEU A 215 -4.63 -15.94 -14.18
C LEU A 215 -4.98 -17.13 -13.30
N LEU A 216 -5.60 -16.90 -12.14
CA LEU A 216 -5.96 -17.96 -11.21
C LEU A 216 -7.35 -18.52 -11.53
N PRO A 217 -7.53 -19.84 -11.44
CA PRO A 217 -8.87 -20.40 -11.60
C PRO A 217 -9.73 -19.97 -10.42
N LYS A 218 -11.01 -19.65 -10.69
CA LYS A 218 -11.97 -19.29 -9.66
C LYS A 218 -12.09 -20.44 -8.66
N THR A 219 -11.85 -20.14 -7.38
CA THR A 219 -11.95 -21.13 -6.30
C THR A 219 -13.15 -20.86 -5.42
N SER A 220 -13.68 -21.92 -4.82
CA SER A 220 -14.55 -21.82 -3.64
C SER A 220 -13.72 -21.41 -2.43
N TRP A 221 -14.41 -21.04 -1.35
CA TRP A 221 -13.77 -20.74 -0.07
C TRP A 221 -13.04 -21.98 0.47
N ARG A 222 -11.77 -21.81 0.86
CA ARG A 222 -10.88 -22.89 1.34
C ARG A 222 -10.31 -22.60 2.72
N GLY A 223 -9.92 -23.67 3.42
CA GLY A 223 -9.13 -23.58 4.65
C GLY A 223 -7.66 -23.18 4.42
N PRO A 224 -6.84 -23.19 5.49
CA PRO A 224 -5.50 -22.60 5.50
C PRO A 224 -4.43 -23.29 4.64
N GLY A 225 -4.59 -24.58 4.32
CA GLY A 225 -3.54 -25.35 3.63
C GLY A 225 -3.55 -25.27 2.10
N GLY A 226 -2.36 -25.35 1.48
CA GLY A 226 -2.20 -25.59 0.04
C GLY A 226 -2.19 -24.35 -0.85
N LEU A 227 -1.33 -23.38 -0.55
CA LEU A 227 -1.13 -22.18 -1.39
C LEU A 227 -0.59 -22.54 -2.77
N ARG A 228 -1.09 -21.85 -3.78
CA ARG A 228 -0.57 -21.95 -5.15
C ARG A 228 0.48 -20.86 -5.38
N LEU A 229 1.43 -21.11 -6.26
CA LEU A 229 2.49 -20.16 -6.57
C LEU A 229 1.95 -18.78 -7.02
N GLY A 230 0.90 -18.74 -7.85
CA GLY A 230 0.28 -17.48 -8.24
C GLY A 230 -0.45 -16.74 -7.10
N GLU A 231 -0.88 -17.46 -6.04
CA GLU A 231 -1.41 -16.85 -4.82
C GLU A 231 -0.29 -16.21 -3.99
N VAL A 232 0.90 -16.83 -3.96
CA VAL A 232 2.09 -16.27 -3.31
C VAL A 232 2.47 -14.92 -3.92
N LEU A 233 2.42 -14.80 -5.25
CA LEU A 233 2.74 -13.52 -5.92
C LEU A 233 1.78 -12.39 -5.52
N ILE A 234 0.48 -12.70 -5.37
CA ILE A 234 -0.52 -11.74 -4.87
C ILE A 234 -0.19 -11.32 -3.43
N LEU A 235 0.20 -12.26 -2.58
CA LEU A 235 0.60 -11.95 -1.20
C LEU A 235 1.84 -11.06 -1.14
N ILE A 236 2.82 -11.26 -2.03
CA ILE A 236 3.99 -10.38 -2.11
C ILE A 236 3.59 -8.96 -2.54
N LEU A 237 2.70 -8.83 -3.52
CA LEU A 237 2.17 -7.51 -3.94
C LEU A 237 1.45 -6.80 -2.79
N TYR A 238 0.62 -7.52 -2.03
CA TYR A 238 -0.04 -6.96 -0.85
C TYR A 238 0.92 -6.67 0.30
N MET A 239 1.97 -7.47 0.47
CA MET A 239 3.04 -7.22 1.44
C MET A 239 3.76 -5.92 1.12
N VAL A 240 4.13 -5.69 -0.14
CA VAL A 240 4.75 -4.42 -0.60
C VAL A 240 3.82 -3.24 -0.34
N ALA A 241 2.54 -3.36 -0.72
CA ALA A 241 1.55 -2.31 -0.46
C ALA A 241 1.42 -2.01 1.05
N ALA A 242 1.37 -3.07 1.87
CA ALA A 242 1.25 -2.97 3.32
C ALA A 242 2.47 -2.28 3.94
N LEU A 243 3.68 -2.71 3.57
CA LEU A 243 4.93 -2.12 4.04
C LEU A 243 4.97 -0.63 3.76
N PHE A 244 4.53 -0.21 2.57
CA PHE A 244 4.58 1.18 2.19
C PHE A 244 3.50 2.04 2.84
N ILE A 245 2.26 1.54 2.93
CA ILE A 245 1.19 2.21 3.69
C ILE A 245 1.61 2.36 5.15
N MET A 246 2.19 1.31 5.76
CA MET A 246 2.71 1.38 7.11
C MET A 246 3.86 2.39 7.21
N GLN A 247 4.82 2.37 6.28
CA GLN A 247 5.92 3.32 6.28
C GLN A 247 5.42 4.77 6.34
N VAL A 248 4.47 5.15 5.49
CA VAL A 248 3.93 6.52 5.45
C VAL A 248 3.07 6.82 6.68
N VAL A 249 2.19 5.90 7.08
CA VAL A 249 1.14 6.19 8.06
C VAL A 249 1.65 6.12 9.50
N ILE A 250 2.56 5.22 9.85
CA ILE A 250 2.86 4.90 11.25
C ILE A 250 4.33 5.09 11.66
N THR A 251 5.27 5.19 10.72
CA THR A 251 6.72 5.19 11.05
C THR A 251 7.10 6.30 12.04
N GLU A 252 6.41 7.43 12.00
CA GLU A 252 6.74 8.55 12.89
C GLU A 252 6.49 8.23 14.36
N TRP A 253 5.43 7.52 14.73
CA TRP A 253 5.21 7.09 16.12
C TRP A 253 6.27 6.11 16.60
N GLU A 254 6.76 5.29 15.68
CA GLU A 254 7.71 4.22 15.99
C GLU A 254 9.12 4.74 16.22
N VAL A 255 9.48 5.85 15.60
CA VAL A 255 10.86 6.32 15.61
C VAL A 255 11.03 7.73 16.18
N PHE A 256 9.94 8.45 16.47
CA PHE A 256 10.05 9.74 17.14
C PHE A 256 10.57 9.56 18.57
N ARG A 257 11.77 10.07 18.82
CA ARG A 257 12.31 10.29 20.17
C ARG A 257 12.48 11.79 20.36
N PRO A 258 12.12 12.37 21.53
CA PRO A 258 12.46 13.74 21.84
C PRO A 258 13.98 13.86 21.83
N VAL A 259 14.56 14.47 20.79
CA VAL A 259 15.98 14.81 20.77
C VAL A 259 16.10 16.24 21.28
N THR A 260 16.65 16.40 22.48
CA THR A 260 16.90 17.71 23.08
C THR A 260 17.96 18.48 22.28
N GLY A 261 17.72 19.76 21.95
CA GLY A 261 18.78 20.73 21.60
C GLY A 261 18.90 21.20 20.14
N PHE A 262 17.81 21.39 19.38
CA PHE A 262 17.86 21.87 17.99
C PHE A 262 16.92 23.07 17.72
N GLY A 263 17.10 23.76 16.59
CA GLY A 263 16.47 25.05 16.26
C GLY A 263 14.98 25.02 15.83
N PRO A 264 14.41 26.19 15.46
CA PRO A 264 12.95 26.44 15.40
C PRO A 264 12.16 25.58 14.39
N GLU A 265 12.78 25.09 13.31
CA GLU A 265 12.11 24.17 12.38
C GLU A 265 11.82 22.80 13.01
N ARG A 266 12.67 22.33 13.93
CA ARG A 266 12.44 21.08 14.66
C ARG A 266 11.38 21.24 15.75
N ASP A 267 11.18 22.46 16.25
CA ASP A 267 10.08 22.78 17.17
C ASP A 267 8.73 22.67 16.46
N ALA A 268 8.63 23.13 15.20
CA ALA A 268 7.41 22.98 14.40
C ALA A 268 7.08 21.50 14.11
N PHE A 269 8.08 20.66 13.82
CA PHE A 269 7.88 19.21 13.69
C PHE A 269 7.41 18.55 14.97
N THR A 270 8.12 18.85 16.06
CA THR A 270 7.81 18.32 17.37
C THR A 270 6.38 18.70 17.75
N GLN A 271 6.01 19.96 17.58
CA GLN A 271 4.66 20.45 17.84
C GLN A 271 3.62 19.75 16.96
N ALA A 272 3.82 19.69 15.64
CA ALA A 272 2.87 19.04 14.73
C ALA A 272 2.64 17.55 15.07
N PHE A 273 3.68 16.84 15.51
CA PHE A 273 3.56 15.46 15.97
C PHE A 273 2.75 15.36 17.28
N TRP A 274 3.03 16.21 18.27
CA TRP A 274 2.35 16.19 19.57
C TRP A 274 0.91 16.70 19.51
N ASP A 275 0.56 17.51 18.52
CA ASP A 275 -0.81 17.99 18.28
C ASP A 275 -1.74 16.89 17.73
N ARG A 276 -1.18 15.74 17.33
CA ARG A 276 -1.95 14.61 16.81
C ARG A 276 -2.78 13.98 17.92
N PRO A 277 -4.07 13.69 17.71
CA PRO A 277 -4.86 12.99 18.70
C PRO A 277 -4.31 11.58 18.98
N GLU A 278 -4.31 11.21 20.26
CA GLU A 278 -3.76 9.93 20.72
C GLU A 278 -4.47 8.70 20.11
N TRP A 279 -5.74 8.85 19.73
CA TRP A 279 -6.49 7.79 19.08
C TRP A 279 -6.01 7.48 17.66
N MET A 280 -5.27 8.40 17.03
CA MET A 280 -4.98 8.33 15.60
C MET A 280 -4.07 7.17 15.23
N TYR A 281 -3.01 6.93 16.00
CA TYR A 281 -2.11 5.79 15.78
C TYR A 281 -2.83 4.43 15.87
N PRO A 282 -3.51 4.07 16.99
CA PRO A 282 -4.19 2.77 17.08
C PRO A 282 -5.32 2.64 16.07
N ALA A 283 -6.04 3.73 15.77
CA ALA A 283 -7.13 3.71 14.80
C ALA A 283 -6.62 3.56 13.35
N ALA A 284 -5.46 4.12 13.01
CA ALA A 284 -4.82 3.89 11.72
C ALA A 284 -4.29 2.45 11.61
N LEU A 285 -3.64 1.94 12.66
CA LEU A 285 -3.05 0.61 12.68
C LEU A 285 -4.10 -0.51 12.53
N ILE A 286 -5.20 -0.42 13.29
CA ILE A 286 -6.33 -1.36 13.17
C ILE A 286 -7.02 -1.26 11.81
N ALA A 287 -7.14 -0.04 11.25
CA ALA A 287 -7.73 0.15 9.93
C ALA A 287 -6.90 -0.52 8.84
N ILE A 288 -5.56 -0.37 8.88
CA ILE A 288 -4.62 -1.02 7.97
C ILE A 288 -4.71 -2.54 8.11
N ALA A 289 -4.64 -3.07 9.34
CA ALA A 289 -4.68 -4.50 9.61
C ALA A 289 -5.97 -5.14 9.08
N VAL A 290 -7.13 -4.54 9.39
CA VAL A 290 -8.44 -5.05 8.99
C VAL A 290 -8.66 -4.89 7.48
N PHE A 291 -8.24 -3.78 6.88
CA PHE A 291 -8.31 -3.57 5.43
C PHE A 291 -7.51 -4.64 4.68
N LEU A 292 -6.23 -4.80 5.01
CA LEU A 292 -5.34 -5.74 4.32
C LEU A 292 -5.73 -7.19 4.58
N GLY A 293 -6.16 -7.53 5.80
CA GLY A 293 -6.64 -8.87 6.13
C GLY A 293 -7.90 -9.23 5.33
N GLN A 294 -8.89 -8.35 5.29
CA GLN A 294 -10.12 -8.56 4.51
C GLN A 294 -9.84 -8.59 3.00
N LEU A 295 -8.96 -7.71 2.51
CA LEU A 295 -8.50 -7.69 1.12
C LEU A 295 -7.89 -9.04 0.73
N ALA A 296 -6.91 -9.53 1.49
CA ALA A 296 -6.24 -10.80 1.20
C ALA A 296 -7.19 -12.00 1.25
N VAL A 297 -7.99 -12.10 2.31
CA VAL A 297 -8.91 -13.23 2.55
C VAL A 297 -10.00 -13.27 1.47
N CYS A 298 -10.56 -12.13 1.08
CA CYS A 298 -11.59 -12.07 0.04
C CYS A 298 -11.00 -12.24 -1.38
N THR A 299 -9.78 -11.75 -1.64
CA THR A 299 -9.09 -11.98 -2.92
C THR A 299 -8.81 -13.46 -3.16
N LEU A 300 -8.23 -14.14 -2.17
CA LEU A 300 -7.79 -15.53 -2.31
C LEU A 300 -8.84 -16.56 -1.89
N ARG A 301 -9.96 -16.10 -1.32
CA ARG A 301 -11.07 -16.88 -0.78
C ARG A 301 -10.56 -18.00 0.12
N ARG A 302 -9.70 -17.63 1.06
CA ARG A 302 -8.94 -18.57 1.87
C ARG A 302 -8.76 -18.03 3.28
N ALA A 303 -9.17 -18.79 4.28
CA ALA A 303 -8.80 -18.51 5.66
C ALA A 303 -7.31 -18.83 5.86
N GLY A 304 -6.59 -18.02 6.63
CA GLY A 304 -5.16 -18.15 6.93
C GLY A 304 -4.25 -17.16 6.19
N VAL A 305 -4.78 -16.49 5.15
CA VAL A 305 -3.96 -15.58 4.32
C VAL A 305 -3.81 -14.18 4.92
N ALA A 306 -4.71 -13.74 5.79
CA ALA A 306 -4.51 -12.49 6.51
C ALA A 306 -3.30 -12.61 7.46
N THR A 307 -3.23 -13.71 8.20
CA THR A 307 -2.14 -14.06 9.11
C THR A 307 -0.84 -14.22 8.34
N LEU A 308 -0.86 -14.96 7.22
CA LEU A 308 0.32 -15.11 6.39
C LEU A 308 0.81 -13.76 5.83
N LEU A 309 -0.10 -12.90 5.37
CA LEU A 309 0.26 -11.56 4.92
C LEU A 309 0.93 -10.75 6.04
N ALA A 310 0.35 -10.75 7.24
CA ALA A 310 0.93 -10.04 8.38
C ALA A 310 2.32 -10.60 8.77
N LEU A 311 2.50 -11.93 8.72
CA LEU A 311 3.80 -12.58 8.92
C LEU A 311 4.82 -12.22 7.84
N LEU A 312 4.40 -12.11 6.58
CA LEU A 312 5.28 -11.67 5.48
C LEU A 312 5.74 -10.22 5.68
N VAL A 313 4.82 -9.33 6.07
CA VAL A 313 5.13 -7.92 6.37
C VAL A 313 6.12 -7.83 7.54
N LEU A 314 5.85 -8.57 8.63
CA LEU A 314 6.74 -8.65 9.78
C LEU A 314 8.10 -9.22 9.41
N GLY A 315 8.13 -10.34 8.70
CA GLY A 315 9.36 -11.03 8.29
C GLY A 315 10.23 -10.17 7.38
N PHE A 316 9.63 -9.46 6.42
CA PHE A 316 10.36 -8.53 5.57
C PHE A 316 10.97 -7.38 6.37
N ARG A 317 10.16 -6.71 7.22
CA ARG A 317 10.63 -5.59 8.05
C ARG A 317 11.74 -6.04 9.01
N ALA A 318 11.54 -7.16 9.72
CA ALA A 318 12.54 -7.72 10.63
C ALA A 318 13.82 -8.14 9.90
N GLY A 319 13.70 -8.73 8.70
CA GLY A 319 14.85 -9.08 7.86
C GLY A 319 15.66 -7.86 7.43
N MET A 320 14.98 -6.80 6.95
CA MET A 320 15.62 -5.54 6.58
C MET A 320 16.34 -4.92 7.77
N LEU A 321 15.69 -4.82 8.94
CA LEU A 321 16.30 -4.23 10.13
C LEU A 321 17.46 -5.04 10.67
N SER A 322 17.34 -6.37 10.73
CA SER A 322 18.44 -7.25 11.13
C SER A 322 19.65 -7.07 10.22
N PHE A 323 19.40 -6.88 8.92
CA PHE A 323 20.45 -6.66 7.94
C PHE A 323 21.15 -5.31 8.13
N PHE A 324 20.43 -4.24 8.49
CA PHE A 324 21.06 -2.96 8.84
C PHE A 324 21.73 -2.96 10.21
N ASP A 325 21.24 -3.73 11.18
CA ASP A 325 21.93 -3.93 12.45
C ASP A 325 23.28 -4.63 12.25
N LEU A 326 23.35 -5.62 11.35
CA LEU A 326 24.62 -6.25 10.93
C LEU A 326 25.59 -5.25 10.29
N SER A 327 25.08 -4.17 9.68
CA SER A 327 25.91 -3.08 9.14
C SER A 327 26.42 -2.09 10.20
N GLY A 328 26.10 -2.30 11.49
CA GLY A 328 26.57 -1.48 12.60
C GLY A 328 25.76 -0.22 12.86
N SER A 329 24.50 -0.14 12.41
CA SER A 329 23.63 1.01 12.66
C SER A 329 23.33 1.16 14.16
N PRO A 330 23.67 2.28 14.82
CA PRO A 330 23.33 2.53 16.22
C PRO A 330 21.83 2.73 16.48
N MET A 331 21.01 2.92 15.43
CA MET A 331 19.58 3.19 15.57
C MET A 331 18.72 1.96 15.27
N ARG A 332 18.24 1.33 16.34
CA ARG A 332 17.23 0.27 16.28
C ARG A 332 15.85 0.86 16.01
N GLN A 333 15.36 0.68 14.78
CA GLN A 333 13.94 0.92 14.50
C GLN A 333 13.11 -0.26 15.05
N PRO A 334 11.92 -0.01 15.60
CA PRO A 334 11.08 -1.09 16.10
C PRO A 334 10.31 -1.79 14.96
N ILE A 335 9.84 -3.00 15.25
CA ILE A 335 8.92 -3.82 14.42
C ILE A 335 7.50 -3.85 15.03
N VAL A 336 7.19 -2.86 15.86
CA VAL A 336 6.07 -2.89 16.81
C VAL A 336 4.74 -2.97 16.08
N SER A 337 4.52 -2.10 15.11
CA SER A 337 3.29 -2.10 14.34
C SER A 337 3.09 -3.40 13.57
N GLN A 338 4.17 -3.96 12.99
CA GLN A 338 4.11 -5.21 12.25
C GLN A 338 3.80 -6.41 13.17
N LEU A 339 4.26 -6.35 14.43
CA LEU A 339 3.90 -7.33 15.46
C LEU A 339 2.42 -7.18 15.87
N LEU A 340 1.97 -5.95 16.11
CA LEU A 340 0.65 -5.66 16.64
C LEU A 340 -0.50 -5.92 15.65
N ILE A 341 -0.23 -5.96 14.35
CA ILE A 341 -1.24 -6.38 13.34
C ILE A 341 -1.47 -7.90 13.30
N LEU A 342 -0.62 -8.72 13.93
CA LEU A 342 -0.79 -10.19 13.92
C LEU A 342 -2.08 -10.62 14.60
N ALA A 343 -2.41 -10.06 15.77
CA ALA A 343 -3.61 -10.45 16.52
C ALA A 343 -4.91 -10.19 15.72
N PRO A 344 -5.12 -9.00 15.11
CA PRO A 344 -6.24 -8.79 14.18
C PRO A 344 -6.27 -9.76 13.01
N ALA A 345 -5.11 -10.03 12.40
CA ALA A 345 -5.01 -10.91 11.23
C ALA A 345 -5.42 -12.36 11.57
N VAL A 346 -4.95 -12.89 12.70
CA VAL A 346 -5.32 -14.22 13.23
C VAL A 346 -6.83 -14.28 13.52
N ALA A 347 -7.39 -13.23 14.14
CA ALA A 347 -8.81 -13.19 14.47
C ALA A 347 -9.71 -13.17 13.22
N ILE A 348 -9.32 -12.42 12.18
CA ILE A 348 -10.01 -12.43 10.88
C ILE A 348 -10.00 -13.85 10.30
N ASP A 349 -8.83 -14.48 10.22
CA ASP A 349 -8.71 -15.82 9.65
C ASP A 349 -9.49 -16.88 10.44
N ALA A 350 -9.43 -16.83 11.78
CA ALA A 350 -10.19 -17.72 12.64
C ALA A 350 -11.70 -17.56 12.39
N TRP A 351 -12.18 -16.33 12.25
CA TRP A 351 -13.58 -16.05 11.94
C TRP A 351 -14.02 -16.64 10.59
N TYR A 352 -13.22 -16.45 9.54
CA TYR A 352 -13.51 -17.03 8.23
C TYR A 352 -13.41 -18.56 8.20
N ALA A 353 -12.48 -19.14 8.97
CA ALA A 353 -12.37 -20.59 9.11
C ALA A 353 -13.64 -21.18 9.75
N LEU A 354 -14.17 -20.55 10.80
CA LEU A 354 -15.40 -20.98 11.47
C LEU A 354 -16.64 -20.80 10.58
N ARG A 355 -16.63 -19.81 9.68
CA ARG A 355 -17.77 -19.48 8.81
C ARG A 355 -17.53 -19.78 7.33
N LEU A 356 -16.68 -20.76 7.02
CA LEU A 356 -16.24 -21.02 5.65
C LEU A 356 -17.40 -21.23 4.65
N ARG A 357 -18.46 -21.92 5.06
CA ARG A 357 -19.66 -22.17 4.25
C ARG A 357 -20.51 -20.92 4.02
N GLN A 358 -20.34 -19.89 4.85
CA GLN A 358 -21.08 -18.63 4.83
C GLN A 358 -20.14 -17.44 4.61
N ALA A 359 -18.96 -17.68 4.04
CA ALA A 359 -17.89 -16.68 3.98
C ALA A 359 -18.26 -15.43 3.15
N GLU A 360 -19.21 -15.55 2.21
CA GLU A 360 -19.72 -14.42 1.43
C GLU A 360 -20.90 -13.68 2.09
N SER A 361 -21.42 -14.19 3.20
CA SER A 361 -22.56 -13.55 3.87
C SER A 361 -22.15 -12.20 4.45
N ALA A 362 -23.06 -11.21 4.41
CA ALA A 362 -22.80 -9.90 5.00
C ALA A 362 -22.40 -9.99 6.49
N ALA A 363 -23.00 -10.94 7.22
CA ALA A 363 -22.66 -11.22 8.61
C ALA A 363 -21.22 -11.72 8.79
N THR A 364 -20.70 -12.54 7.86
CA THR A 364 -19.30 -12.98 7.92
C THR A 364 -18.35 -11.84 7.60
N LEU A 365 -18.65 -11.03 6.56
CA LEU A 365 -17.82 -9.89 6.19
C LEU A 365 -17.70 -8.87 7.33
N ILE A 366 -18.84 -8.46 7.91
CA ILE A 366 -18.88 -7.53 9.06
C ILE A 366 -18.22 -8.18 10.29
N GLY A 367 -18.54 -9.44 10.56
CA GLY A 367 -17.98 -10.19 11.69
C GLY A 367 -16.46 -10.32 11.61
N GLY A 368 -15.88 -10.44 10.41
CA GLY A 368 -14.42 -10.47 10.24
C GLY A 368 -13.77 -9.15 10.67
N SER A 369 -14.37 -8.02 10.30
CA SER A 369 -13.90 -6.70 10.73
C SER A 369 -14.03 -6.51 12.23
N LEU A 370 -15.16 -6.92 12.82
CA LEU A 370 -15.38 -6.85 14.26
C LEU A 370 -14.43 -7.78 15.03
N ALA A 371 -14.15 -8.98 14.51
CA ALA A 371 -13.20 -9.92 15.12
C ALA A 371 -11.78 -9.34 15.12
N GLY A 372 -11.33 -8.79 13.98
CA GLY A 372 -10.05 -8.10 13.90
C GLY A 372 -9.99 -6.90 14.83
N ALA A 373 -11.06 -6.12 14.92
CA ALA A 373 -11.12 -4.95 15.78
C ALA A 373 -11.08 -5.31 17.28
N ALA A 374 -11.87 -6.31 17.69
CA ALA A 374 -11.89 -6.82 19.05
C ALA A 374 -10.52 -7.38 19.47
N ALA A 375 -9.86 -8.14 18.59
CA ALA A 375 -8.52 -8.66 18.86
C ALA A 375 -7.48 -7.54 19.03
N PHE A 376 -7.56 -6.46 18.24
CA PHE A 376 -6.70 -5.30 18.44
C PHE A 376 -6.94 -4.66 19.81
N VAL A 377 -8.19 -4.39 20.18
CA VAL A 377 -8.53 -3.73 21.45
C VAL A 377 -8.15 -4.58 22.66
N LEU A 378 -8.34 -5.90 22.59
CA LEU A 378 -8.09 -6.81 23.70
C LEU A 378 -6.62 -7.22 23.85
N ILE A 379 -5.84 -7.22 22.75
CA ILE A 379 -4.46 -7.73 22.73
C ILE A 379 -3.48 -6.63 22.36
N SER A 380 -3.63 -6.00 21.20
CA SER A 380 -2.63 -5.06 20.67
C SER A 380 -2.61 -3.72 21.43
N LEU A 381 -3.78 -3.18 21.77
CA LEU A 381 -3.91 -1.87 22.42
C LEU A 381 -3.26 -1.83 23.83
N PRO A 382 -3.46 -2.83 24.72
CA PRO A 382 -2.78 -2.89 26.02
C PRO A 382 -1.26 -3.06 25.91
N LEU A 383 -0.75 -3.53 24.78
CA LEU A 383 0.70 -3.70 24.55
C LEU A 383 1.38 -2.42 24.10
N LEU A 384 0.65 -1.41 23.60
CA LEU A 384 1.27 -0.16 23.10
C LEU A 384 2.20 0.52 24.11
N PRO A 385 1.84 0.70 25.39
CA PRO A 385 2.72 1.37 26.35
C PRO A 385 4.02 0.61 26.66
N GLN A 386 4.09 -0.68 26.31
CA GLN A 386 5.32 -1.48 26.47
C GLN A 386 6.35 -1.18 25.37
N PHE A 387 5.88 -0.63 24.25
CA PHE A 387 6.67 -0.49 23.03
C PHE A 387 6.87 0.97 22.61
N LEU A 388 5.88 1.83 22.88
CA LEU A 388 5.84 3.21 22.44
C LEU A 388 5.68 4.14 23.64
N SER A 389 6.34 5.30 23.59
CA SER A 389 6.14 6.40 24.55
C SER A 389 4.87 7.19 24.28
N TYR A 390 4.38 7.17 23.04
CA TYR A 390 3.17 7.85 22.58
C TYR A 390 2.47 6.99 21.51
N PRO A 391 1.13 6.84 21.52
CA PRO A 391 0.16 7.48 22.42
C PRO A 391 0.08 6.86 23.82
N ARG A 392 -0.50 7.59 24.77
CA ARG A 392 -0.79 7.09 26.13
C ARG A 392 -2.06 6.25 26.08
N VAL A 393 -2.04 5.07 26.69
CA VAL A 393 -3.22 4.21 26.84
C VAL A 393 -3.70 4.30 28.28
N ASN A 394 -4.71 5.12 28.52
CA ASN A 394 -5.29 5.33 29.85
C ASN A 394 -6.81 5.55 29.76
N ALA A 395 -7.47 5.78 30.91
CA ALA A 395 -8.93 5.93 30.96
C ALA A 395 -9.48 7.11 30.13
N GLU A 396 -8.68 8.15 29.90
CA GLU A 396 -9.09 9.34 29.12
C GLU A 396 -9.03 9.07 27.61
N THR A 397 -8.03 8.33 27.15
CA THR A 397 -7.75 8.15 25.73
C THR A 397 -8.39 6.90 25.14
N VAL A 398 -8.55 5.84 25.94
CA VAL A 398 -9.11 4.55 25.51
C VAL A 398 -10.50 4.67 24.86
N PRO A 399 -11.47 5.46 25.38
CA PRO A 399 -12.78 5.60 24.74
C PRO A 399 -12.68 6.08 23.29
N ALA A 400 -11.83 7.07 23.02
CA ALA A 400 -11.61 7.58 21.67
C ALA A 400 -10.86 6.57 20.79
N MET A 401 -9.84 5.89 21.33
CA MET A 401 -9.11 4.83 20.63
C MET A 401 -10.03 3.69 20.18
N VAL A 402 -10.93 3.24 21.06
CA VAL A 402 -11.90 2.19 20.76
C VAL A 402 -12.97 2.68 19.79
N GLY A 403 -13.54 3.86 20.02
CA GLY A 403 -14.60 4.43 19.17
C GLY A 403 -14.14 4.64 17.72
N TRP A 404 -13.03 5.37 17.54
CA TRP A 404 -12.46 5.62 16.21
C TRP A 404 -11.87 4.35 15.59
N GLY A 405 -11.22 3.50 16.39
CA GLY A 405 -10.68 2.22 15.93
C GLY A 405 -11.77 1.30 15.38
N LEU A 406 -12.91 1.19 16.06
CA LEU A 406 -14.05 0.38 15.60
C LEU A 406 -14.67 0.96 14.33
N LEU A 407 -14.90 2.27 14.27
CA LEU A 407 -15.46 2.94 13.10
C LEU A 407 -14.58 2.71 11.86
N LEU A 408 -13.27 2.97 12.00
CA LEU A 408 -12.33 2.80 10.90
C LEU A 408 -12.14 1.33 10.52
N ALA A 409 -12.12 0.39 11.48
CA ALA A 409 -12.05 -1.03 11.18
C ALA A 409 -13.27 -1.53 10.38
N LEU A 410 -14.48 -1.05 10.71
CA LEU A 410 -15.69 -1.39 9.96
C LEU A 410 -15.65 -0.83 8.54
N TRP A 411 -15.30 0.45 8.39
CA TRP A 411 -15.20 1.10 7.08
C TRP A 411 -14.09 0.47 6.23
N SER A 412 -12.89 0.32 6.78
CA SER A 412 -11.72 -0.22 6.09
C SER A 412 -11.90 -1.70 5.77
N GLY A 413 -12.50 -2.49 6.66
CA GLY A 413 -12.78 -3.89 6.40
C GLY A 413 -13.90 -4.11 5.38
N TRP A 414 -14.93 -3.27 5.37
CA TRP A 414 -15.90 -3.24 4.27
C TRP A 414 -15.22 -2.96 2.94
N LEU A 415 -14.34 -1.95 2.90
CA LEU A 415 -13.60 -1.59 1.69
C LEU A 415 -12.66 -2.72 1.23
N GLY A 416 -11.89 -3.28 2.15
CA GLY A 416 -10.99 -4.41 1.90
C GLY A 416 -11.72 -5.63 1.35
N ALA A 417 -12.84 -6.02 1.98
CA ALA A 417 -13.65 -7.15 1.52
C ALA A 417 -14.24 -6.90 0.11
N ARG A 418 -14.67 -5.67 -0.19
CA ARG A 418 -15.22 -5.31 -1.51
C ARG A 418 -14.16 -5.32 -2.60
N LEU A 419 -13.01 -4.69 -2.35
CA LEU A 419 -11.89 -4.71 -3.28
C LEU A 419 -11.36 -6.13 -3.47
N GLY A 420 -11.23 -6.90 -2.40
CA GLY A 420 -10.76 -8.27 -2.47
C GLY A 420 -11.71 -9.18 -3.24
N GLY A 421 -13.02 -9.09 -2.96
CA GLY A 421 -14.04 -9.79 -3.74
C GLY A 421 -14.07 -9.37 -5.22
N TRP A 422 -13.79 -8.11 -5.52
CA TRP A 422 -13.66 -7.64 -6.90
C TRP A 422 -12.41 -8.19 -7.60
N VAL A 423 -11.26 -8.17 -6.94
CA VAL A 423 -9.99 -8.74 -7.45
C VAL A 423 -10.14 -10.25 -7.69
N GLY A 424 -10.60 -11.00 -6.67
CA GLY A 424 -10.75 -12.46 -6.73
C GLY A 424 -11.95 -12.94 -7.55
N GLY A 425 -12.92 -12.06 -7.83
CA GLY A 425 -14.13 -12.37 -8.58
C GLY A 425 -14.01 -12.22 -10.10
N ARG A 426 -12.90 -11.70 -10.62
CA ARG A 426 -12.71 -11.52 -12.07
C ARG A 426 -12.66 -12.88 -12.75
N GLU A 427 -13.53 -13.06 -13.76
CA GLU A 427 -13.44 -14.23 -14.65
C GLU A 427 -12.05 -14.27 -15.30
N GLY A 428 -11.42 -15.45 -15.29
CA GLY A 428 -10.12 -15.66 -15.92
C GLY A 428 -10.15 -15.18 -17.36
N LEU A 429 -9.24 -14.25 -17.70
CA LEU A 429 -9.13 -13.72 -19.07
C LEU A 429 -8.54 -14.77 -20.01
N ALA A 430 -7.65 -15.61 -19.47
CA ALA A 430 -7.25 -16.84 -20.10
C ALA A 430 -8.30 -17.91 -19.76
N GLY A 431 -8.69 -18.70 -20.76
CA GLY A 431 -9.20 -20.05 -20.47
C GLY A 431 -8.15 -20.87 -19.69
N PRO A 432 -8.26 -22.20 -19.60
CA PRO A 432 -7.34 -23.04 -18.84
C PRO A 432 -5.88 -23.07 -19.36
N ALA A 433 -5.44 -22.10 -20.17
CA ALA A 433 -4.05 -21.93 -20.55
C ALA A 433 -3.19 -21.70 -19.31
N ALA A 434 -2.62 -22.78 -18.81
CA ALA A 434 -1.69 -22.76 -17.70
C ALA A 434 -0.51 -21.86 -18.07
N VAL A 435 -0.13 -20.99 -17.12
CA VAL A 435 1.15 -20.27 -17.20
C VAL A 435 2.25 -21.29 -17.42
N ASN A 436 3.12 -21.02 -18.39
CA ASN A 436 4.26 -21.87 -18.67
C ASN A 436 5.13 -21.97 -17.41
N PRO A 437 5.41 -23.18 -16.89
CA PRO A 437 6.24 -23.36 -15.70
C PRO A 437 7.59 -22.65 -15.79
N ARG A 438 8.15 -22.48 -17.00
CA ARG A 438 9.39 -21.74 -17.22
C ARG A 438 9.28 -20.28 -16.79
N VAL A 439 8.17 -19.61 -17.05
CA VAL A 439 7.96 -18.20 -16.66
C VAL A 439 7.90 -18.08 -15.14
N ALA A 440 7.24 -19.02 -14.48
CA ALA A 440 7.21 -19.09 -13.03
C ALA A 440 8.62 -19.27 -12.42
N TRP A 441 9.42 -20.19 -12.97
CA TRP A 441 10.79 -20.42 -12.53
C TRP A 441 11.72 -19.23 -12.81
N LEU A 442 11.60 -18.59 -13.98
CA LEU A 442 12.32 -17.37 -14.28
C LEU A 442 11.95 -16.25 -13.30
N GLY A 443 10.68 -16.15 -12.93
CA GLY A 443 10.22 -15.21 -11.90
C GLY A 443 10.85 -15.48 -10.54
N ALA A 444 10.85 -16.74 -10.08
CA ALA A 444 11.51 -17.13 -8.84
C ALA A 444 13.02 -16.83 -8.88
N GLY A 445 13.68 -17.13 -9.99
CA GLY A 445 15.09 -16.81 -10.21
C GLY A 445 15.36 -15.31 -10.18
N ALA A 446 14.50 -14.50 -10.80
CA ALA A 446 14.61 -13.04 -10.78
C ALA A 446 14.44 -12.46 -9.37
N LEU A 447 13.51 -12.99 -8.57
CA LEU A 447 13.35 -12.61 -7.17
C LEU A 447 14.57 -12.99 -6.32
N GLY A 448 15.13 -14.18 -6.52
CA GLY A 448 16.39 -14.60 -5.87
C GLY A 448 17.57 -13.71 -6.26
N ALA A 449 17.70 -13.38 -7.55
CA ALA A 449 18.71 -12.46 -8.06
C ALA A 449 18.55 -11.05 -7.48
N PHE A 450 17.31 -10.56 -7.34
CA PHE A 450 17.02 -9.28 -6.68
C PHE A 450 17.52 -9.27 -5.23
N VAL A 451 17.24 -10.32 -4.45
CA VAL A 451 17.71 -10.42 -3.06
C VAL A 451 19.24 -10.36 -3.02
N ALA A 452 19.93 -11.17 -3.84
CA ALA A 452 21.39 -11.16 -3.90
C ALA A 452 21.95 -9.78 -4.31
N PHE A 453 21.33 -9.13 -5.31
CA PHE A 453 21.68 -7.79 -5.75
C PHE A 453 21.49 -6.75 -4.64
N ALA A 454 20.31 -6.72 -4.00
CA ALA A 454 20.00 -5.76 -2.94
C ALA A 454 20.98 -5.90 -1.76
N LEU A 455 21.29 -7.14 -1.35
CA LEU A 455 22.28 -7.42 -0.31
C LEU A 455 23.66 -6.90 -0.72
N PHE A 456 24.14 -7.25 -1.91
CA PHE A 456 25.43 -6.77 -2.40
C PHE A 456 25.48 -5.25 -2.49
N PHE A 457 24.44 -4.62 -3.05
CA PHE A 457 24.37 -3.18 -3.29
C PHE A 457 24.36 -2.38 -1.98
N ILE A 458 23.67 -2.87 -0.94
CA ILE A 458 23.68 -2.25 0.38
C ILE A 458 25.02 -2.48 1.10
N LEU A 459 25.57 -3.70 1.08
CA LEU A 459 26.84 -4.01 1.77
C LEU A 459 28.05 -3.27 1.19
N THR A 460 27.99 -2.89 -0.09
CA THR A 460 29.07 -2.18 -0.80
C THR A 460 28.86 -0.68 -0.87
N ALA A 461 27.77 -0.17 -0.31
CA ALA A 461 27.48 1.25 -0.29
C ALA A 461 28.37 1.98 0.71
N ALA A 462 29.16 2.93 0.22
CA ALA A 462 29.83 3.89 1.08
C ALA A 462 28.79 4.83 1.74
N PRO A 463 28.99 5.20 3.01
CA PRO A 463 28.27 6.32 3.63
C PRO A 463 28.29 7.57 2.74
N PRO A 464 27.25 8.42 2.81
CA PRO A 464 27.28 9.72 2.15
C PRO A 464 28.47 10.54 2.67
N ALA A 465 29.16 11.21 1.74
CA ALA A 465 30.37 11.99 2.00
C ALA A 465 30.07 13.39 2.52
#